data_AF-A0A3C1F0L4-F1
#
_entry.id   AF-A0A3C1F0L4-F1
#
_cell.length_a   1.000
_cell.length_b   1.000
_cell.length_c   1.000
_cell.angle_alpha   90.00
_cell.angle_beta   90.00
_cell.angle_gamma   90.00
#
_symmetry.space_group_name_H-M   'P 1'
#
loop_
_entity.id
_entity.type
_entity.pdbx_description
1 polymer ?
#
loop_
_entity_poly.entity_id
_entity_poly.type
_entity_poly.pdbx_seq_one_letter_code
_entity_poly.pdbx_strand_id
1 'polypeptide(L)' 'MKNSAQPTTVTGLDKMLAQICVLCPVCSQARKKQCGVAFKMVQAVEVHVCPFCRAYERVHGRQAHEPTRGKPTACP' A
#
# COMPACT_ATOMS: atom_id res chain seq x y z
N MET A 1 -8.32 10.41 26.35
CA MET A 1 -9.00 9.57 25.35
C MET A 1 -8.09 9.41 24.13
N LYS A 2 -7.36 8.30 23.99
CA LYS A 2 -6.64 7.94 22.74
C LYS A 2 -6.36 6.44 22.73
N ASN A 3 -7.39 5.67 22.35
CA ASN A 3 -7.26 4.24 22.04
C ASN A 3 -7.41 4.10 20.53
N SER A 4 -6.31 4.27 19.82
CA SER A 4 -6.21 3.97 18.39
C SER A 4 -5.72 2.53 18.21
N ALA A 5 -6.33 1.83 17.25
CA ALA A 5 -5.98 0.50 16.72
C ALA A 5 -6.62 -0.66 17.52
N GLN A 6 -7.54 -1.48 17.00
CA GLN A 6 -7.76 -1.96 15.63
C GLN A 6 -9.22 -2.44 15.48
N PRO A 7 -9.98 -2.09 14.43
CA PRO A 7 -11.22 -2.79 14.14
C PRO A 7 -10.93 -4.00 13.23
N THR A 8 -11.41 -5.16 13.67
CA THR A 8 -11.52 -6.44 12.94
C THR A 8 -12.56 -6.40 11.80
N THR A 9 -13.15 -5.23 11.56
CA THR A 9 -14.13 -4.93 10.52
C THR A 9 -13.65 -3.70 9.74
N VAL A 10 -13.49 -3.84 8.42
CA VAL A 10 -13.06 -2.75 7.53
C VAL A 10 -14.03 -1.57 7.66
N THR A 11 -13.56 -0.42 8.17
CA THR A 11 -14.40 0.77 8.39
C THR A 11 -14.40 1.73 7.19
N GLY A 12 -15.32 2.69 7.16
CA GLY A 12 -15.37 3.72 6.10
C GLY A 12 -14.07 4.54 6.00
N LEU A 13 -13.41 4.77 7.12
CA LEU A 13 -12.09 5.39 7.19
C LEU A 13 -11.03 4.53 6.48
N ASP A 14 -10.98 3.22 6.73
CA ASP A 14 -10.04 2.32 6.04
C ASP A 14 -10.23 2.37 4.52
N LYS A 15 -11.48 2.41 4.03
CA LYS A 15 -11.79 2.54 2.59
C LYS A 15 -11.28 3.86 2.01
N MET A 16 -11.47 4.98 2.74
CA MET A 16 -10.96 6.28 2.31
C MET A 16 -9.42 6.32 2.31
N LEU A 17 -8.78 5.77 3.34
CA LEU A 17 -7.31 5.68 3.39
C LEU A 17 -6.75 4.76 2.29
N ALA A 18 -7.44 3.66 2.00
CA ALA A 18 -7.07 2.79 0.88
C ALA A 18 -7.19 3.51 -0.47
N GLN A 19 -8.23 4.33 -0.69
CA GLN A 19 -8.35 5.18 -1.88
C GLN A 19 -7.17 6.16 -1.99
N ILE A 20 -6.77 6.80 -0.89
CA ILE A 20 -5.59 7.69 -0.86
C ILE A 20 -4.31 6.92 -1.20
N CYS A 21 -4.17 5.67 -0.72
CA CYS A 21 -3.04 4.82 -1.06
C CYS A 21 -2.93 4.56 -2.57
N VAL A 22 -4.07 4.42 -3.27
CA VAL A 22 -4.11 4.27 -4.74
C VAL A 22 -3.66 5.55 -5.44
N LEU A 23 -4.04 6.72 -4.93
CA LEU A 23 -3.62 8.02 -5.46
C LEU A 23 -2.18 8.38 -5.11
N CYS A 24 -1.56 7.71 -4.13
CA CYS A 24 -0.19 8.00 -3.73
C CYS A 24 0.76 7.79 -4.92
N PRO A 25 1.46 8.83 -5.40
CA PRO A 25 2.33 8.71 -6.57
C PRO A 25 3.47 7.73 -6.32
N VAL A 26 3.96 7.63 -5.08
CA VAL A 26 5.02 6.69 -4.69
C VAL A 26 4.51 5.25 -4.79
N CYS A 27 3.35 4.94 -4.19
CA CYS A 27 2.77 3.60 -4.26
C CYS A 27 2.39 3.24 -5.70
N SER A 28 1.84 4.19 -6.47
CA SER A 28 1.51 4.02 -7.89
C SER A 28 2.74 3.71 -8.73
N GLN A 29 3.85 4.43 -8.52
CA GLN A 29 5.10 4.20 -9.22
C GLN A 29 5.77 2.89 -8.79
N ALA A 30 5.77 2.57 -7.50
CA ALA A 30 6.25 1.29 -6.99
C ALA A 30 5.46 0.12 -7.61
N ARG A 31 4.14 0.26 -7.72
CA ARG A 31 3.28 -0.76 -8.34
C ARG A 31 3.51 -0.91 -9.84
N LYS A 32 3.77 0.20 -10.54
CA LYS A 32 4.03 0.23 -11.99
C LYS A 32 5.42 -0.30 -12.36
N LYS A 33 6.45 0.04 -11.57
CA LYS A 33 7.86 -0.27 -11.87
C LYS A 33 8.38 -1.52 -11.16
N GLN A 34 7.83 -1.89 -9.99
CA GLN A 34 8.22 -3.05 -9.17
C GLN A 34 9.72 -3.14 -8.83
N CYS A 35 10.47 -2.05 -8.98
CA CYS A 35 11.92 -2.05 -8.85
C CYS A 35 12.47 -0.62 -8.68
N GLY A 36 13.71 -0.51 -8.21
CA GLY A 36 14.41 0.75 -7.92
C GLY A 36 14.28 1.22 -6.47
N VAL A 37 14.94 2.35 -6.17
CA VAL A 37 15.02 2.92 -4.80
C VAL A 37 13.64 3.24 -4.22
N ALA A 38 12.71 3.72 -5.05
CA ALA A 38 11.33 4.00 -4.63
C ALA A 38 10.56 2.73 -4.25
N PHE A 39 10.77 1.62 -4.97
CA PHE A 39 10.19 0.33 -4.61
C PHE A 39 10.78 -0.20 -3.31
N LYS A 40 12.11 -0.16 -3.15
CA LYS A 40 12.78 -0.56 -1.91
C LYS A 40 12.38 0.29 -0.71
N MET A 41 12.14 1.58 -0.92
CA MET A 41 11.64 2.48 0.12
C MET A 41 10.20 2.09 0.50
N VAL A 42 9.30 1.88 -0.46
CA VAL A 42 7.93 1.43 -0.17
C VAL A 42 7.92 0.05 0.50
N GLN A 43 8.83 -0.83 0.10
CA GLN A 43 9.04 -2.15 0.71
C GLN A 43 9.60 -2.08 2.13
N ALA A 44 10.33 -1.02 2.49
CA ALA A 44 10.81 -0.80 3.84
C ALA A 44 9.81 -0.02 4.72
N VAL A 45 8.94 0.79 4.10
CA VAL A 45 8.02 1.75 4.75
C VAL A 45 6.57 1.21 4.77
N GLU A 46 6.38 -0.05 4.42
CA GLU A 46 5.08 -0.73 4.39
C GLU A 46 4.43 -0.87 5.78
N VAL A 47 3.18 -1.36 5.81
CA VAL A 47 2.16 -1.58 6.88
C VAL A 47 2.44 -1.03 8.30
N HIS A 48 3.65 -1.14 8.82
CA HIS A 48 4.11 -0.55 10.06
C HIS A 48 4.41 0.95 10.02
N VAL A 49 4.82 1.54 8.88
CA VAL A 49 5.17 2.97 8.82
C VAL A 49 4.07 3.81 8.14
N CYS A 50 3.51 3.34 7.03
CA CYS A 50 2.47 4.07 6.31
C CYS A 50 1.05 3.60 6.69
N PRO A 51 0.21 4.44 7.32
CA PRO A 51 -1.16 4.08 7.69
C PRO A 51 -2.04 3.79 6.47
N PHE A 52 -1.75 4.42 5.32
CA PHE A 52 -2.49 4.21 4.07
C PHE A 52 -2.21 2.82 3.46
N CYS A 53 -0.94 2.38 3.45
CA CYS A 53 -0.57 1.04 2.99
C CYS A 53 -1.22 -0.04 3.86
N ARG A 54 -1.26 0.18 5.18
CA ARG A 54 -1.93 -0.71 6.13
C ARG A 54 -3.45 -0.79 5.92
N ALA A 55 -4.09 0.34 5.62
CA ALA A 55 -5.50 0.36 5.27
C ALA A 55 -5.76 -0.33 3.93
N TYR A 56 -4.90 -0.10 2.93
CA TYR A 56 -4.96 -0.74 1.62
C TYR A 56 -4.89 -2.27 1.70
N GLU A 57 -3.93 -2.79 2.48
CA GLU A 57 -3.79 -4.23 2.70
C GLU A 57 -5.02 -4.82 3.41
N ARG A 58 -5.58 -4.13 4.40
CA ARG A 58 -6.79 -4.58 5.09
C ARG A 58 -8.04 -4.57 4.20
N VAL A 59 -8.16 -3.58 3.31
CA VAL A 59 -9.32 -3.43 2.42
C VAL A 59 -9.22 -4.39 1.23
N HIS A 60 -8.04 -4.56 0.65
CA HIS A 60 -7.85 -5.32 -0.60
C HIS A 60 -7.21 -6.70 -0.41
N GLY A 61 -6.73 -7.02 0.80
CA GLY A 61 -6.08 -8.30 1.09
C GLY A 61 -4.76 -8.51 0.34
N ARG A 62 -4.17 -7.44 -0.21
CA ARG A 62 -2.94 -7.47 -1.01
C ARG A 62 -2.10 -6.22 -0.75
N GLN A 63 -0.80 -6.33 -0.93
CA GLN A 63 0.11 -5.21 -0.67
C GLN A 63 -0.07 -4.13 -1.75
N ALA A 64 0.08 -2.87 -1.34
CA ALA A 64 -0.04 -1.72 -2.25
C ALA A 64 1.01 -1.77 -3.37
N HIS A 65 2.16 -2.37 -3.09
CA HIS A 65 3.24 -2.53 -4.04
C HIS A 65 3.14 -3.81 -4.88
N GLU A 66 2.20 -4.73 -4.64
CA GLU A 66 2.12 -5.95 -5.46
C GLU A 66 1.71 -5.64 -6.92
N PRO A 67 2.35 -6.30 -7.90
CA PRO A 67 2.00 -6.13 -9.30
C PRO A 67 0.66 -6.77 -9.60
N THR A 68 -0.16 -6.12 -10.42
CA THR A 68 -1.31 -6.79 -11.03
C THR A 68 -0.75 -7.84 -11.98
N ARG A 69 -0.96 -9.12 -11.63
CA ARG A 69 -0.47 -10.35 -12.31
C ARG A 69 -0.30 -10.15 -13.82
N GLY A 70 0.90 -10.43 -14.36
CA GLY A 70 1.16 -10.52 -15.80
C GLY A 70 2.08 -9.46 -16.43
N LYS A 71 2.70 -8.55 -15.65
CA LYS A 71 3.78 -7.70 -16.18
C LYS A 71 5.15 -8.31 -15.87
N PRO A 72 6.06 -8.44 -16.86
CA PRO A 72 7.42 -8.88 -16.61
C PRO A 72 8.08 -7.87 -15.66
N THR A 73 8.61 -8.37 -14.56
CA THR A 73 9.55 -7.66 -13.69
C THR A 73 10.82 -7.42 -14.50
N ALA A 74 10.82 -6.37 -15.32
CA ALA A 74 11.97 -5.95 -16.09
C ALA A 74 12.42 -4.59 -15.56
N CYS A 75 13.42 -4.62 -14.69
CA CYS A 75 14.41 -3.55 -14.64
C CYS A 75 15.70 -4.12 -15.25
N PRO A 76 16.38 -3.39 -16.14
CA PRO A 76 17.74 -3.72 -16.54
C PRO A 76 18.71 -3.62 -15.37
#